data_AF-A0A931PNU1-F1
#
_entry.id   AF-A0A931PNU1-F1
#
_cell.length_a   1.000
_cell.length_b   1.000
_cell.length_c   1.000
_cell.angle_alpha   90.00
_cell.angle_beta   90.00
_cell.angle_gamma   90.00
#
_symmetry.space_group_name_H-M   'P 1'
#
loop_
_entity.id
_entity.type
_entity.pdbx_description
1 polymer ?
#
loop_
_entity_poly.entity_id
_entity_poly.type
_entity_poly.pdbx_seq_one_letter_code
_entity_poly.pdbx_strand_id
1 'polypeptide(L)' 'MERPTADTIRTLARVQGFEWTDAEIDALLPVATACLAMLARLREIDLGAADPTVQYRMF' A
#
# COMPACT_ATOMS: atom_id res chain seq x y z
N MET A 1 4.14 9.77 6.37
CA MET A 1 4.08 8.30 6.21
C MET A 1 5.52 7.83 6.17
N GLU A 2 5.88 6.83 6.95
CA GLU A 2 7.26 6.33 6.94
C GLU A 2 7.59 5.73 5.57
N ARG A 3 8.83 5.93 5.11
CA ARG A 3 9.27 5.41 3.81
C ARG A 3 9.33 3.89 3.89
N PRO A 4 8.72 3.14 2.95
CA PRO A 4 8.82 1.69 2.97
C PRO A 4 10.28 1.27 2.82
N THR A 5 10.65 0.15 3.43
CA THR A 5 11.96 -0.49 3.26
C THR A 5 11.81 -1.77 2.44
N ALA A 6 12.91 -2.27 1.89
CA ALA A 6 12.92 -3.58 1.22
C ALA A 6 12.43 -4.70 2.16
N ASP A 7 12.71 -4.60 3.47
CA ASP A 7 12.25 -5.59 4.44
C ASP A 7 10.74 -5.53 4.69
N THR A 8 10.15 -4.33 4.64
CA THR A 8 8.70 -4.15 4.65
C THR A 8 8.04 -4.84 3.45
N ILE A 9 8.62 -4.68 2.26
CA ILE A 9 8.11 -5.30 1.03
C ILE A 9 8.27 -6.82 1.09
N ARG A 10 9.41 -7.32 1.56
CA ARG A 10 9.66 -8.75 1.78
C ARG A 10 8.63 -9.36 2.74
N THR A 11 8.33 -8.67 3.83
CA THR A 11 7.33 -9.11 4.81
C THR A 11 5.94 -9.19 4.19
N LEU A 12 5.55 -8.18 3.41
CA LEU A 12 4.27 -8.17 2.68
C LEU A 12 4.18 -9.30 1.65
N ALA A 13 5.26 -9.53 0.88
CA ALA A 13 5.32 -10.61 -0.10
C ALA A 13 5.06 -11.97 0.56
N ARG A 14 5.71 -12.24 1.71
CA ARG A 14 5.49 -13.47 2.49
C ARG A 14 4.06 -13.62 3.00
N VAL A 15 3.47 -12.54 3.54
CA VAL A 15 2.07 -12.56 4.02
C VAL A 15 1.10 -12.89 2.89
N GLN A 16 1.37 -12.43 1.68
CA GLN A 16 0.55 -12.67 0.50
C GLN A 16 0.90 -13.98 -0.24
N GLY A 17 1.92 -14.72 0.20
CA GLY A 17 2.37 -15.97 -0.43
C GLY A 17 3.15 -15.78 -1.73
N PHE A 18 3.75 -14.60 -1.96
CA PHE A 18 4.63 -14.37 -3.12
C PHE A 18 6.07 -14.77 -2.81
N GLU A 19 6.68 -15.56 -3.70
CA GLU A 19 8.08 -15.97 -3.64
C GLU A 19 8.98 -15.04 -4.47
N TRP A 20 8.98 -13.75 -4.16
CA TRP A 20 9.83 -12.79 -4.87
C TRP A 20 11.30 -12.87 -4.44
N THR A 21 12.17 -12.70 -5.41
CA THR A 21 13.61 -12.54 -5.21
C THR A 21 13.93 -11.17 -4.61
N ASP A 22 15.11 -11.03 -4.00
CA ASP A 22 15.55 -9.72 -3.47
C ASP A 22 15.66 -8.66 -4.58
N ALA A 23 16.06 -9.06 -5.81
CA ALA A 23 16.12 -8.13 -6.94
C ALA A 23 14.74 -7.59 -7.36
N GLU A 24 13.70 -8.43 -7.32
CA GLU A 24 12.33 -8.01 -7.58
C GLU A 24 11.81 -7.09 -6.45
N ILE A 25 12.15 -7.39 -5.20
CA ILE A 25 11.81 -6.56 -4.04
C ILE A 25 12.44 -5.16 -4.17
N ASP A 26 13.72 -5.10 -4.50
CA ASP A 26 14.43 -3.84 -4.69
C ASP A 26 13.86 -3.02 -5.85
N ALA A 27 13.44 -3.68 -6.94
CA ALA A 27 12.77 -3.04 -8.07
C ALA A 27 11.40 -2.45 -7.71
N LEU A 28 10.69 -3.06 -6.75
CA LEU A 28 9.37 -2.60 -6.29
C LEU A 28 9.45 -1.43 -5.30
N LEU A 29 10.56 -1.28 -4.59
CA LEU A 29 10.75 -0.22 -3.59
C LEU A 29 10.46 1.21 -4.10
N PRO A 30 10.95 1.66 -5.26
CA PRO A 30 10.60 2.98 -5.79
C PRO A 30 9.12 3.10 -6.14
N VAL A 31 8.50 2.05 -6.69
CA VAL A 31 7.08 2.04 -7.05
C VAL A 31 6.21 2.16 -5.80
N ALA A 32 6.47 1.34 -4.79
CA ALA A 32 5.77 1.39 -3.51
C ALA A 32 5.91 2.78 -2.84
N THR A 33 7.10 3.36 -2.88
CA THR A 33 7.34 4.72 -2.36
C THR A 33 6.47 5.76 -3.07
N ALA A 34 6.40 5.71 -4.41
CA ALA A 34 5.59 6.64 -5.19
C ALA A 34 4.09 6.48 -4.93
N CYS A 35 3.59 5.24 -4.87
CA CYS A 35 2.19 4.96 -4.54
C CYS A 35 1.82 5.48 -3.15
N LEU A 36 2.67 5.26 -2.14
CA LEU A 36 2.42 5.77 -0.78
C LEU A 36 2.46 7.30 -0.71
N ALA A 37 3.33 7.94 -1.48
CA ALA A 37 3.34 9.40 -1.60
C ALA A 37 2.05 9.94 -2.22
N MET A 38 1.50 9.25 -3.22
CA MET A 38 0.21 9.58 -3.82
C MET A 38 -0.94 9.38 -2.82
N LEU A 39 -0.97 8.26 -2.10
CA LEU A 39 -1.98 7.99 -1.07
C LEU A 39 -1.90 8.99 0.10
N ALA A 40 -0.71 9.50 0.42
CA ALA A 40 -0.56 10.52 1.45
C ALA A 40 -1.33 11.81 1.11
N ARG A 41 -1.51 12.13 -0.18
CA ARG A 41 -2.30 13.28 -0.64
C ARG A 41 -3.78 13.13 -0.35
N LEU A 42 -4.30 11.90 -0.31
CA LEU A 42 -5.71 11.66 0.03
C LEU A 42 -6.05 12.11 1.45
N ARG A 43 -5.06 12.16 2.35
CA ARG A 43 -5.25 12.65 3.73
C ARG A 43 -5.48 14.15 3.82
N GLU A 44 -5.15 14.89 2.77
CA GLU A 44 -5.34 16.35 2.69
C GLU A 44 -6.75 16.71 2.21
N ILE A 45 -7.55 15.72 1.79
CA ILE A 45 -8.90 15.93 1.28
C ILE A 45 -9.87 16.07 2.47
N ASP A 46 -10.55 17.21 2.55
CA ASP A 46 -11.69 17.38 3.47
C ASP A 46 -12.91 16.62 2.92
N LEU A 47 -13.33 15.61 3.67
CA LEU A 47 -14.47 14.77 3.32
C LEU A 47 -15.79 15.30 3.91
N GLY A 48 -15.76 16.36 4.73
CA GLY A 48 -16.92 16.89 5.42
C GLY A 48 -17.61 15.81 6.27
N ALA A 49 -18.94 15.74 6.18
CA ALA A 49 -19.76 14.75 6.89
C ALA A 49 -20.01 13.47 6.07
N ALA A 50 -19.10 13.10 5.16
CA ALA A 50 -19.26 11.89 4.35
C ALA A 50 -19.01 10.63 5.18
N ASP A 51 -20.00 9.74 5.24
CA ASP A 51 -19.83 8.40 5.79
C ASP A 51 -19.10 7.50 4.79
N PRO A 52 -18.26 6.55 5.25
CA PRO A 52 -17.64 5.56 4.38
C PRO A 52 -18.69 4.69 3.68
N THR A 53 -18.68 4.70 2.35
CA THR A 53 -19.52 3.78 1.56
C THR A 53 -19.04 2.35 1.76
N VAL A 54 -19.92 1.48 2.26
CA VAL A 54 -19.71 0.03 2.34
C VAL A 54 -20.78 -0.68 1.51
N GLN A 55 -20.36 -1.65 0.70
CA GLN A 55 -21.28 -2.46 -0.10
C GLN A 55 -20.98 -3.93 0.18
N TYR A 56 -21.84 -4.58 0.96
CA TYR A 56 -21.72 -6.00 1.28
C TYR A 56 -22.48 -6.82 0.23
N ARG A 57 -21.81 -7.78 -0.41
CA ARG A 57 -22.51 -8.87 -1.11
C ARG A 57 -23.00 -9.85 -0.04
N MET A 58 -24.32 -9.89 0.17
CA MET A 58 -24.95 -10.92 0.98
C MET A 58 -25.23 -12.13 0.06
N PHE A 59 -24.69 -13.29 0.44
CA PHE A 59 -24.95 -14.59 -0.19
C PHE A 59 -25.86 -15.41 0.70
#